data_AF-A0A852RH91-F1
#
_entry.id   AF-A0A852RH91-F1
#
_cell.length_a   1.000
_cell.length_b   1.000
_cell.length_c   1.000
_cell.angle_alpha   90.00
_cell.angle_beta   90.00
_cell.angle_gamma   90.00
#
_symmetry.space_group_name_H-M   'P 1'
#
loop_
_entity.id
_entity.type
_entity.pdbx_description
1 polymer ?
#
loop_
_entity_poly.entity_id
_entity_poly.type
_entity_poly.pdbx_seq_one_letter_code
_entity_poly.pdbx_strand_id
1 'polypeptide(L)'
;MTFSIQKVGGIDLTTNQGWQDASALSGVFNPANASGSITGAGYTLTAASGSPVTTNASGDASLAGLPLGLYLVTETAYPTGTTPSAPFLVSVPLTNPADQSTWLYDVNVYPKNSIDNVSKTVEDANAVKLGDPVTWTIKGDIPNVKTIDGYKIVDQLDPKLDYVGTTVTLADGTAITQGTDYDVVFDSATNTVTVQFTAAGRLVLAAHPATQVVVKIDTKVNAVGEIVNTALLYPNAASFNVQPGNPGGPPVTPPVITKWGSMTVQKVDENGAALSGAQFSVYPTEADAKAGTNAITLGGQTVFAVDANGQVTISGLRYSDWANGVAVAPGDAGYQTYWLAEVKAPTGYELLAQPVEFTITAATTTVGVDMTVKDVPANAGFQLPLTGGKGIWLYYIGGALLLGAALVLSIRRRQNA
;
A
#
# COMPACT_ATOMS: atom_id res chain seq x y z
N MET A 1 -12.55 22.34 20.23
CA MET A 1 -11.56 21.88 21.25
C MET A 1 -12.16 22.10 22.61
N THR A 2 -11.83 21.30 23.61
CA THR A 2 -12.35 21.41 24.97
C THR A 2 -11.21 21.50 25.97
N PHE A 3 -11.32 22.41 26.92
CA PHE A 3 -10.33 22.65 27.96
C PHE A 3 -10.94 22.41 29.34
N SER A 4 -10.24 21.62 30.15
CA SER A 4 -10.48 21.50 31.58
C SER A 4 -9.66 22.54 32.33
N ILE A 5 -10.30 23.24 33.27
CA ILE A 5 -9.71 24.28 34.10
C ILE A 5 -9.88 23.87 35.55
N GLN A 6 -8.77 23.74 36.28
CA GLN A 6 -8.75 23.33 37.68
C GLN A 6 -8.01 24.37 38.52
N LYS A 7 -8.63 24.83 39.62
CA LYS A 7 -7.97 25.71 40.59
C LYS A 7 -6.95 24.91 41.39
N VAL A 8 -5.75 25.44 41.54
CA VAL A 8 -4.72 24.95 42.46
C VAL A 8 -5.07 25.46 43.87
N GLY A 9 -5.49 24.55 44.75
CA GLY A 9 -5.81 24.85 46.13
C GLY A 9 -4.54 24.94 47.01
N GLY A 10 -4.60 25.79 48.03
CA GLY A 10 -3.48 26.04 48.95
C GLY A 10 -2.58 27.21 48.54
N ILE A 11 -2.83 27.86 47.40
CA ILE A 11 -2.12 29.06 46.94
C ILE A 11 -3.07 30.27 46.99
N ASP A 12 -2.69 31.30 47.77
CA ASP A 12 -3.44 32.55 47.91
C ASP A 12 -2.71 33.73 47.26
N LEU A 13 -3.11 34.06 46.02
CA LEU A 13 -2.52 35.15 45.24
C LEU A 13 -2.90 36.57 45.74
N THR A 14 -3.67 36.69 46.83
CA THR A 14 -3.84 37.98 47.52
C THR A 14 -2.69 38.31 48.47
N THR A 15 -1.75 37.37 48.66
CA THR A 15 -0.60 37.50 49.56
C THR A 15 0.72 37.39 48.81
N ASN A 16 1.76 38.08 49.29
CA ASN A 16 3.12 37.93 48.73
C ASN A 16 3.63 36.49 48.85
N GLN A 17 3.28 35.79 49.93
CA GLN A 17 3.67 34.39 50.12
C GLN A 17 3.06 33.49 49.05
N GLY A 18 1.76 33.64 48.74
CA GLY A 18 1.13 32.83 47.70
C GLY A 18 1.72 33.04 46.31
N TRP A 19 2.23 34.24 46.00
CA TRP A 19 2.99 34.47 44.76
C TRP A 19 4.35 33.75 44.77
N GLN A 20 5.05 33.71 45.90
CA GLN A 20 6.29 32.94 46.05
C GLN A 20 6.01 31.43 45.91
N ASP A 21 4.93 30.94 46.51
CA ASP A 21 4.49 29.54 46.43
C ASP A 21 4.13 29.16 44.99
N ALA A 22 3.40 30.02 44.27
CA ALA A 22 3.10 29.81 42.84
C ALA A 22 4.39 29.77 41.99
N SER A 23 5.35 30.64 42.26
CA SER A 23 6.65 30.63 41.59
C SER A 23 7.44 29.35 41.89
N ALA A 24 7.43 28.88 43.14
CA ALA A 24 8.09 27.65 43.55
C ALA A 24 7.47 26.42 42.86
N LEU A 25 6.13 26.35 42.83
CA LEU A 25 5.40 25.32 42.10
C LEU A 25 5.73 25.35 40.61
N SER A 26 5.76 26.53 39.98
CA SER A 26 6.13 26.63 38.57
C SER A 26 7.54 26.12 38.27
N GLY A 27 8.47 26.23 39.23
CA GLY A 27 9.83 25.69 39.11
C GLY A 27 9.91 24.16 39.11
N VAL A 28 8.91 23.47 39.66
CA VAL A 28 8.82 22.00 39.70
C VAL A 28 7.71 21.42 38.82
N PHE A 29 6.92 22.28 38.18
CA PHE A 29 5.81 21.87 37.32
C PHE A 29 6.33 21.10 36.10
N ASN A 30 5.74 19.93 35.86
CA ASN A 30 6.07 19.10 34.71
C ASN A 30 4.80 18.90 33.85
N PRO A 31 4.72 19.50 32.65
CA PRO A 31 3.56 19.34 31.78
C PRO A 31 3.24 17.87 31.43
N ALA A 32 4.25 16.99 31.34
CA ALA A 32 4.07 15.57 31.07
C ALA A 32 3.46 14.79 32.25
N ASN A 33 3.46 15.38 33.46
CA ASN A 33 2.78 14.87 34.64
C ASN A 33 2.13 16.04 35.40
N ALA A 34 1.32 16.84 34.70
CA ALA A 34 0.84 18.12 35.21
C ALA A 34 0.15 17.99 36.57
N SER A 35 -0.89 17.14 36.65
CA SER A 35 -1.63 16.91 37.90
C SER A 35 -0.76 16.31 39.00
N GLY A 36 0.12 15.35 38.66
CA GLY A 36 1.00 14.70 39.62
C GLY A 36 2.10 15.60 40.16
N SER A 37 2.60 16.55 39.35
CA SER A 37 3.59 17.54 39.81
C SER A 37 2.98 18.55 40.79
N ILE A 38 1.70 18.90 40.62
CA ILE A 38 0.96 19.80 41.52
C ILE A 38 0.64 19.10 42.84
N THR A 39 0.08 17.89 42.79
CA THR A 39 -0.25 17.13 44.00
C THR A 39 0.99 16.64 44.74
N GLY A 40 2.05 16.28 44.01
CA GLY A 40 3.35 15.93 44.59
C GLY A 40 4.02 17.09 45.32
N ALA A 41 3.74 18.33 44.93
CA ALA A 41 4.18 19.54 45.63
C ALA A 41 3.30 19.91 46.85
N GLY A 42 2.28 19.10 47.17
CA GLY A 42 1.41 19.28 48.34
C GLY A 42 0.16 20.14 48.11
N TYR A 43 -0.11 20.53 46.86
CA TYR A 43 -1.31 21.31 46.52
C TYR A 43 -2.48 20.41 46.07
N THR A 44 -3.69 20.96 46.09
CA THR A 44 -4.89 20.25 45.61
C THR A 44 -5.36 20.78 44.27
N LEU A 45 -6.11 19.98 43.52
CA LEU A 45 -6.75 20.40 42.27
C LEU A 45 -8.26 20.25 42.40
N THR A 46 -8.98 21.34 42.17
CA THR A 46 -10.44 21.36 42.17
C THR A 46 -10.95 21.92 40.85
N ALA A 47 -11.91 21.25 40.22
CA ALA A 47 -12.51 21.77 38.98
C ALA A 47 -13.06 23.19 39.21
N ALA A 48 -12.73 24.11 38.31
CA ALA A 48 -13.29 25.46 38.34
C ALA A 48 -14.78 25.42 37.99
N SER A 49 -15.58 26.28 38.62
CA SER A 49 -17.01 26.41 38.29
C SER A 49 -17.17 26.75 36.81
N GLY A 50 -17.98 25.96 36.08
CA GLY A 50 -18.21 26.10 34.64
C GLY A 50 -17.17 25.44 33.73
N SER A 51 -16.20 24.70 34.28
CA SER A 51 -15.31 23.80 33.54
C SER A 51 -15.97 22.43 33.31
N PRO A 52 -15.73 21.73 32.18
CA PRO A 52 -14.88 22.14 31.05
C PRO A 52 -15.56 23.16 30.13
N VAL A 53 -14.75 23.89 29.36
CA VAL A 53 -15.20 24.85 28.34
C VAL A 53 -14.82 24.38 26.94
N THR A 54 -15.69 24.61 25.96
CA THR A 54 -15.47 24.21 24.55
C THR A 54 -15.36 25.45 23.68
N THR A 55 -14.41 25.45 22.76
CA THR A 55 -14.18 26.55 21.81
C THR A 55 -15.38 26.73 20.88
N ASN A 56 -15.77 27.98 20.63
CA ASN A 56 -16.76 28.34 19.63
C ASN A 56 -16.17 28.27 18.20
N ALA A 57 -16.96 28.66 17.19
CA ALA A 57 -16.55 28.67 15.78
C ALA A 57 -15.40 29.64 15.46
N SER A 58 -15.18 30.67 16.29
CA SER A 58 -14.05 31.59 16.19
C SER A 58 -12.77 31.05 16.85
N GLY A 59 -12.85 29.91 17.54
CA GLY A 59 -11.73 29.32 18.29
C GLY A 59 -11.65 29.74 19.75
N ASP A 60 -12.59 30.56 20.26
CA ASP A 60 -12.53 31.10 21.62
C ASP A 60 -13.26 30.20 22.63
N ALA A 61 -12.66 30.01 23.81
CA ALA A 61 -13.32 29.42 24.98
C ALA A 61 -13.14 30.35 26.18
N SER A 62 -14.24 30.72 26.85
CA SER A 62 -14.23 31.67 27.96
C SER A 62 -14.85 31.08 29.22
N LEU A 63 -14.25 31.36 30.37
CA LEU A 63 -14.80 31.05 31.68
C LEU A 63 -14.82 32.31 32.54
N ALA A 64 -16.00 32.71 33.02
CA ALA A 64 -16.19 33.93 33.81
C ALA A 64 -16.42 33.62 35.29
N GLY A 65 -16.21 34.63 36.15
CA GLY A 65 -16.48 34.51 37.59
C GLY A 65 -15.49 33.60 38.34
N LEU A 66 -14.28 33.43 37.79
CA LEU A 66 -13.21 32.70 38.47
C LEU A 66 -12.75 33.47 39.73
N PRO A 67 -12.69 32.82 40.89
CA PRO A 67 -12.00 33.39 42.06
C PRO A 67 -10.53 33.71 41.75
N LEU A 68 -9.91 34.60 42.52
CA LEU A 68 -8.47 34.81 42.39
C LEU A 68 -7.72 33.50 42.75
N GLY A 69 -6.68 33.18 42.00
CA GLY A 69 -5.87 32.00 42.21
C GLY A 69 -5.07 31.55 40.99
N LEU A 70 -4.33 30.46 41.20
CA LEU A 70 -3.58 29.76 40.17
C LEU A 70 -4.44 28.62 39.60
N TYR A 71 -4.39 28.42 38.28
CA TYR A 71 -5.20 27.45 37.56
C TYR A 71 -4.34 26.57 36.67
N LEU A 72 -4.62 25.27 36.65
CA LEU A 72 -4.15 24.33 35.63
C LEU A 72 -5.16 24.32 34.48
N VAL A 73 -4.68 24.55 33.26
CA VAL A 73 -5.46 24.42 32.03
C VAL A 73 -4.93 23.22 31.24
N THR A 74 -5.84 22.32 30.88
CA THR A 74 -5.55 21.10 30.14
C THR A 74 -6.50 20.96 28.97
N GLU A 75 -5.98 20.76 27.77
CA GLU A 75 -6.79 20.44 26.61
C GLU A 75 -7.23 18.97 26.63
N THR A 76 -8.53 18.72 26.72
CA THR A 76 -9.11 17.39 26.97
C THR A 76 -9.85 16.79 25.78
N ALA A 77 -10.21 17.60 24.78
CA ALA A 77 -10.76 17.10 23.52
C ALA A 77 -10.32 17.97 22.33
N TYR A 78 -9.78 17.34 21.29
CA TYR A 78 -9.18 18.01 20.15
C TYR A 78 -9.40 17.22 18.86
N PRO A 79 -9.29 17.85 17.67
CA PRO A 79 -9.52 17.18 16.40
C PRO A 79 -8.56 15.99 16.18
N THR A 80 -8.98 15.06 15.33
CA THR A 80 -8.14 13.95 14.85
C THR A 80 -6.85 14.49 14.21
N GLY A 81 -5.73 13.80 14.41
CA GLY A 81 -4.45 14.20 13.81
C GLY A 81 -3.87 15.48 14.38
N THR A 82 -4.27 15.88 15.58
CA THR A 82 -3.68 17.03 16.26
C THR A 82 -2.91 16.59 17.49
N THR A 83 -1.78 17.26 17.70
CA THR A 83 -1.05 17.20 18.96
C THR A 83 -1.52 18.35 19.83
N PRO A 84 -2.14 18.07 20.99
CA PRO A 84 -2.71 19.10 21.83
C PRO A 84 -1.62 19.99 22.43
N SER A 85 -2.04 21.16 22.89
CA SER A 85 -1.20 22.01 23.71
C SER A 85 -0.78 21.29 25.00
N ALA A 86 0.49 21.48 25.40
CA ALA A 86 0.95 20.98 26.69
C ALA A 86 0.16 21.64 27.84
N PRO A 87 -0.22 20.91 28.90
CA PRO A 87 -0.88 21.51 30.05
C PRO A 87 -0.05 22.64 30.65
N PHE A 88 -0.69 23.71 31.09
CA PHE A 88 0.00 24.90 31.60
C PHE A 88 -0.71 25.53 32.79
N LEU A 89 0.05 26.31 33.56
CA LEU A 89 -0.46 27.09 34.70
C LEU A 89 -0.75 28.53 34.25
N VAL A 90 -1.83 29.11 34.77
CA VAL A 90 -2.20 30.52 34.57
C VAL A 90 -2.71 31.09 35.88
N SER A 91 -2.32 32.33 36.22
CA SER A 91 -2.86 33.04 37.38
C SER A 91 -3.98 33.98 36.97
N VAL A 92 -4.98 34.11 37.83
CA VAL A 92 -6.00 35.16 37.78
C VAL A 92 -5.90 35.91 39.11
N PRO A 93 -5.40 37.15 39.15
CA PRO A 93 -5.03 38.02 38.02
C PRO A 93 -3.58 37.81 37.54
N LEU A 94 -3.18 38.59 36.53
CA LEU A 94 -1.79 38.83 36.09
C LEU A 94 -1.45 40.31 36.25
N THR A 95 -0.17 40.68 36.41
CA THR A 95 0.24 42.09 36.23
C THR A 95 -0.01 42.49 34.78
N ASN A 96 -0.64 43.64 34.55
CA ASN A 96 -0.94 44.13 33.21
C ASN A 96 0.37 44.43 32.45
N PRO A 97 0.67 43.70 31.35
CA PRO A 97 1.94 43.89 30.64
C PRO A 97 2.04 45.24 29.93
N ALA A 98 0.93 45.94 29.68
CA ALA A 98 0.92 47.22 28.98
C ALA A 98 1.48 48.37 29.83
N ASP A 99 1.23 48.35 31.14
CA ASP A 99 1.60 49.44 32.06
C ASP A 99 2.45 48.99 33.26
N GLN A 100 2.49 47.70 33.57
CA GLN A 100 3.20 47.10 34.72
C GLN A 100 2.84 47.70 36.09
N SER A 101 1.70 48.37 36.18
CA SER A 101 1.24 49.12 37.36
C SER A 101 -0.19 48.76 37.80
N THR A 102 -0.92 48.01 36.97
CA THR A 102 -2.29 47.55 37.25
C THR A 102 -2.41 46.03 37.18
N TRP A 103 -3.47 45.48 37.79
CA TRP A 103 -3.83 44.07 37.68
C TRP A 103 -4.75 43.84 36.47
N LEU A 104 -4.44 42.83 35.66
CA LEU A 104 -5.27 42.30 34.59
C LEU A 104 -6.07 41.09 35.12
N TYR A 105 -7.38 41.24 35.26
CA TYR A 105 -8.28 40.19 35.75
C TYR A 105 -8.87 39.35 34.60
N ASP A 106 -9.09 39.97 33.44
CA ASP A 106 -9.52 39.28 32.23
C ASP A 106 -8.31 38.76 31.47
N VAL A 107 -7.85 37.57 31.88
CA VAL A 107 -6.65 36.93 31.36
C VAL A 107 -6.97 36.18 30.07
N ASN A 108 -6.22 36.49 29.01
CA ASN A 108 -6.29 35.79 27.73
C ASN A 108 -5.02 34.94 27.52
N VAL A 109 -5.20 33.68 27.12
CA VAL A 109 -4.11 32.74 26.84
C VAL A 109 -4.30 32.13 25.45
N TYR A 110 -3.20 31.80 24.78
CA TYR A 110 -3.19 31.36 23.38
C TYR A 110 -2.41 30.04 23.23
N PRO A 111 -2.93 28.91 23.78
CA PRO A 111 -2.31 27.60 23.57
C PRO A 111 -2.25 27.26 22.07
N LYS A 112 -1.18 26.59 21.64
CA LYS A 112 -0.99 26.17 20.25
C LYS A 112 -1.00 24.65 20.13
N ASN A 113 -1.67 24.16 19.10
CA ASN A 113 -1.65 22.76 18.69
C ASN A 113 -0.80 22.58 17.43
N SER A 114 -0.29 21.37 17.22
CA SER A 114 0.21 20.94 15.91
C SER A 114 -0.90 20.20 15.16
N ILE A 115 -1.01 20.44 13.86
CA ILE A 115 -1.86 19.66 12.95
C ILE A 115 -0.92 18.83 12.10
N ASP A 116 -1.06 17.51 12.20
CA ASP A 116 -0.10 16.56 11.65
C ASP A 116 -0.82 15.72 10.58
N ASN A 117 -0.48 15.94 9.30
CA ASN A 117 -1.09 15.23 8.19
C ASN A 117 -0.34 13.93 7.88
N VAL A 118 -1.04 13.03 7.21
CA VAL A 118 -0.45 11.78 6.69
C VAL A 118 -0.96 11.52 5.28
N SER A 119 -0.06 11.07 4.40
CA SER A 119 -0.37 10.71 3.02
C SER A 119 0.24 9.36 2.66
N LYS A 120 -0.33 8.70 1.65
CA LYS A 120 0.13 7.41 1.15
C LYS A 120 0.09 7.40 -0.37
N THR A 121 1.09 6.76 -0.98
CA THR A 121 1.14 6.47 -2.41
C THR A 121 1.53 5.01 -2.62
N VAL A 122 1.24 4.48 -3.80
CA VAL A 122 1.65 3.15 -4.23
C VAL A 122 2.47 3.25 -5.51
N GLU A 123 3.52 2.44 -5.62
CA GLU A 123 4.36 2.30 -6.80
C GLU A 123 4.24 0.83 -7.27
N ASP A 124 3.51 0.62 -8.37
CA ASP A 124 3.26 -0.70 -8.98
C ASP A 124 3.32 -0.69 -10.51
N ALA A 125 3.68 0.44 -11.14
CA ALA A 125 3.69 0.56 -12.60
C ALA A 125 4.61 -0.44 -13.31
N ASN A 126 5.70 -0.85 -12.65
CA ASN A 126 6.65 -1.85 -13.16
C ASN A 126 6.23 -3.29 -12.84
N ALA A 127 5.18 -3.48 -12.05
CA ALA A 127 4.67 -4.79 -11.71
C ALA A 127 3.75 -5.28 -12.84
N VAL A 128 3.89 -6.56 -13.19
CA VAL A 128 3.20 -7.18 -14.33
C VAL A 128 2.33 -8.34 -13.86
N LYS A 129 2.77 -9.06 -12.82
CA LYS A 129 2.12 -10.28 -12.33
C LYS A 129 2.16 -10.41 -10.81
N LEU A 130 1.34 -11.31 -10.25
CA LEU A 130 1.43 -11.70 -8.85
C LEU A 130 2.85 -12.15 -8.49
N GLY A 131 3.28 -11.78 -7.29
CA GLY A 131 4.65 -11.97 -6.80
C GLY A 131 5.62 -10.86 -7.18
N ASP A 132 5.27 -9.95 -8.09
CA ASP A 132 6.06 -8.74 -8.35
C ASP A 132 5.97 -7.76 -7.18
N PRO A 133 7.02 -6.95 -6.95
CA PRO A 133 7.04 -6.00 -5.85
C PRO A 133 6.05 -4.86 -6.08
N VAL A 134 5.40 -4.45 -4.99
CA VAL A 134 4.59 -3.23 -4.86
C VAL A 134 5.08 -2.48 -3.64
N THR A 135 5.44 -1.20 -3.83
CA THR A 135 5.97 -0.35 -2.76
C THR A 135 4.93 0.68 -2.33
N TRP A 136 4.66 0.75 -1.03
CA TRP A 136 3.78 1.73 -0.42
C TRP A 136 4.62 2.80 0.27
N THR A 137 4.48 4.07 -0.12
CA THR A 137 5.19 5.18 0.53
C THR A 137 4.21 5.96 1.40
N ILE A 138 4.44 6.00 2.70
CA ILE A 138 3.70 6.80 3.68
C ILE A 138 4.54 7.99 4.08
N LYS A 139 3.96 9.19 4.06
CA LYS A 139 4.59 10.41 4.58
C LYS A 139 3.76 10.96 5.73
N GLY A 140 4.35 11.05 6.90
CA GLY A 140 3.75 11.64 8.09
C GLY A 140 4.44 12.94 8.49
N ASP A 141 3.65 13.97 8.76
CA ASP A 141 4.15 15.22 9.35
C ASP A 141 4.73 14.95 10.74
N ILE A 142 5.61 15.85 11.17
CA ILE A 142 6.21 15.83 12.49
C ILE A 142 5.59 16.95 13.34
N PRO A 143 5.08 16.66 14.55
CA PRO A 143 4.51 17.67 15.42
C PRO A 143 5.48 18.81 15.72
N ASN A 144 5.06 20.05 15.47
CA ASN A 144 5.82 21.24 15.82
C ASN A 144 5.61 21.61 17.29
N VAL A 145 6.09 20.74 18.18
CA VAL A 145 6.04 20.89 19.63
C VAL A 145 7.43 20.69 20.22
N LYS A 146 7.67 21.29 21.38
CA LYS A 146 8.97 21.20 22.06
C LYS A 146 9.36 19.76 22.45
N THR A 147 8.37 18.95 22.81
CA THR A 147 8.57 17.57 23.25
C THR A 147 7.55 16.68 22.56
N ILE A 148 8.04 15.68 21.82
CA ILE A 148 7.20 14.63 21.22
C ILE A 148 7.23 13.42 22.17
N ASP A 149 6.09 13.11 22.79
CA ASP A 149 5.97 12.05 23.80
C ASP A 149 5.72 10.66 23.20
N GLY A 150 5.25 10.58 21.96
CA GLY A 150 5.09 9.36 21.18
C GLY A 150 5.02 9.68 19.68
N TYR A 151 5.52 8.79 18.84
CA TYR A 151 5.35 8.89 17.38
C TYR A 151 5.41 7.50 16.77
N LYS A 152 4.37 7.08 16.05
CA LYS A 152 4.39 5.84 15.26
C LYS A 152 3.54 5.93 14.01
N ILE A 153 3.90 5.17 12.98
CA ILE A 153 3.11 4.94 11.78
C ILE A 153 2.72 3.47 11.76
N VAL A 154 1.44 3.18 11.49
CA VAL A 154 0.89 1.83 11.46
C VAL A 154 0.19 1.60 10.12
N ASP A 155 0.46 0.44 9.53
CA ASP A 155 -0.10 0.02 8.24
C ASP A 155 -0.57 -1.43 8.37
N GLN A 156 -1.89 -1.65 8.30
CA GLN A 156 -2.46 -2.98 8.27
C GLN A 156 -2.61 -3.40 6.80
N LEU A 157 -1.75 -4.32 6.37
CA LEU A 157 -1.72 -4.82 5.01
C LEU A 157 -2.91 -5.75 4.76
N ASP A 158 -3.53 -5.62 3.58
CA ASP A 158 -4.52 -6.57 3.09
C ASP A 158 -3.92 -8.01 3.08
N PRO A 159 -4.66 -9.06 3.44
CA PRO A 159 -4.17 -10.45 3.39
C PRO A 159 -3.63 -10.90 2.03
N LYS A 160 -3.97 -10.17 0.95
CA LYS A 160 -3.46 -10.40 -0.40
C LYS A 160 -2.03 -9.85 -0.63
N LEU A 161 -1.42 -9.27 0.39
CA LEU A 161 -0.08 -8.72 0.37
C LEU A 161 0.83 -9.48 1.32
N ASP A 162 1.94 -9.99 0.78
CA ASP A 162 3.05 -10.53 1.55
C ASP A 162 4.02 -9.39 1.89
N TYR A 163 4.30 -9.19 3.18
CA TYR A 163 5.32 -8.23 3.63
C TYR A 163 6.73 -8.67 3.23
N VAL A 164 7.52 -7.76 2.65
CA VAL A 164 8.92 -8.01 2.26
C VAL A 164 9.88 -7.25 3.18
N GLY A 165 9.63 -5.96 3.40
CA GLY A 165 10.51 -5.13 4.19
C GLY A 165 10.03 -3.70 4.32
N THR A 166 10.65 -2.95 5.23
CA THR A 166 10.35 -1.54 5.44
C THR A 166 11.65 -0.75 5.49
N THR A 167 11.66 0.41 4.85
CA THR A 167 12.70 1.42 5.02
C THR A 167 12.08 2.71 5.57
N VAL A 168 12.84 3.43 6.41
CA VAL A 168 12.37 4.67 7.04
C VAL A 168 13.45 5.73 6.87
N THR A 169 13.04 6.92 6.46
CA THR A 169 13.92 8.08 6.22
C THR A 169 13.22 9.36 6.65
N LEU A 170 13.98 10.45 6.79
CA LEU A 170 13.41 11.80 6.84
C LEU A 170 13.53 12.45 5.47
N ALA A 171 12.49 13.20 5.07
CA ALA A 171 12.38 13.77 3.72
C ALA A 171 13.49 14.80 3.38
N ASP A 172 14.13 15.37 4.39
CA ASP A 172 15.25 16.32 4.28
C ASP A 172 16.62 15.61 4.20
N GLY A 173 16.65 14.28 4.28
CA GLY A 173 17.87 13.48 4.28
C GLY A 173 18.56 13.37 5.63
N THR A 174 17.98 13.92 6.71
CA THR A 174 18.51 13.75 8.06
C THR A 174 18.58 12.26 8.41
N ALA A 175 19.75 11.83 8.90
CA ALA A 175 20.00 10.43 9.20
C ALA A 175 19.23 9.97 10.44
N ILE A 176 18.57 8.83 10.32
CA ILE A 176 17.91 8.08 11.40
C ILE A 176 18.29 6.61 11.25
N THR A 177 18.42 5.90 12.36
CA THR A 177 18.94 4.53 12.41
C THR A 177 17.95 3.60 13.09
N GLN A 178 17.59 2.50 12.42
CA GLN A 178 16.76 1.46 13.02
C GLN A 178 17.41 0.85 14.27
N GLY A 179 16.62 0.57 15.30
CA GLY A 179 17.07 0.08 16.61
C GLY A 179 17.64 1.16 17.52
N THR A 180 17.91 2.37 17.01
CA THR A 180 18.33 3.54 17.80
C THR A 180 17.22 4.57 17.82
N ASP A 181 16.81 5.06 16.65
CA ASP A 181 15.85 6.16 16.50
C ASP A 181 14.42 5.64 16.32
N TYR A 182 14.25 4.47 15.70
CA TYR A 182 12.97 3.83 15.48
C TYR A 182 13.10 2.31 15.42
N ASP A 183 12.01 1.62 15.69
CA ASP A 183 11.86 0.18 15.49
C ASP A 183 10.82 -0.10 14.41
N VAL A 184 11.05 -1.15 13.63
CA VAL A 184 10.07 -1.71 12.69
C VAL A 184 9.64 -3.07 13.22
N VAL A 185 8.33 -3.24 13.42
CA VAL A 185 7.73 -4.50 13.85
C VAL A 185 6.68 -4.91 12.84
N PHE A 186 6.80 -6.13 12.31
CA PHE A 186 5.75 -6.77 11.52
C PHE A 186 5.08 -7.84 12.38
N ASP A 187 3.77 -7.72 12.59
CA ASP A 187 2.93 -8.71 13.24
C ASP A 187 2.19 -9.53 12.18
N SER A 188 2.63 -10.76 11.97
CA SER A 188 2.03 -11.68 10.99
C SER A 188 0.63 -12.15 11.37
N ALA A 189 0.22 -12.06 12.64
CA ALA A 189 -1.12 -12.48 13.05
C ALA A 189 -2.19 -11.47 12.59
N THR A 190 -1.83 -10.19 12.55
CA THR A 190 -2.72 -9.10 12.14
C THR A 190 -2.39 -8.53 10.75
N ASN A 191 -1.31 -9.02 10.14
CA ASN A 191 -0.68 -8.50 8.92
C ASN A 191 -0.34 -7.01 9.02
N THR A 192 0.18 -6.59 10.18
CA THR A 192 0.38 -5.16 10.49
C THR A 192 1.86 -4.81 10.59
N VAL A 193 2.26 -3.77 9.87
CA VAL A 193 3.57 -3.12 10.02
C VAL A 193 3.44 -1.92 10.95
N THR A 194 4.28 -1.85 11.98
CA THR A 194 4.39 -0.71 12.89
C THR A 194 5.81 -0.15 12.86
N VAL A 195 5.94 1.13 12.53
CA VAL A 195 7.16 1.91 12.68
C VAL A 195 7.00 2.81 13.89
N GLN A 196 7.75 2.56 14.96
CA GLN A 196 7.63 3.32 16.22
C GLN A 196 8.94 4.00 16.57
N PHE A 197 8.92 5.31 16.80
CA PHE A 197 10.12 6.08 17.16
C PHE A 197 10.42 5.95 18.65
N THR A 198 11.69 5.68 18.96
CA THR A 198 12.22 5.61 20.32
C THR A 198 12.30 7.01 20.95
N ALA A 199 12.68 7.08 22.22
CA ALA A 199 12.95 8.38 22.86
C ALA A 199 14.05 9.17 22.13
N ALA A 200 15.11 8.50 21.65
CA ALA A 200 16.19 9.15 20.93
C ALA A 200 15.72 9.69 19.58
N GLY A 201 15.00 8.89 18.80
CA GLY A 201 14.50 9.34 17.50
C GLY A 201 13.50 10.48 17.62
N ARG A 202 12.66 10.51 18.66
CA ARG A 202 11.74 11.64 18.90
C ARG A 202 12.47 12.96 19.20
N LEU A 203 13.68 12.94 19.75
CA LEU A 203 14.52 14.14 19.87
C LEU A 203 14.98 14.62 18.49
N VAL A 204 15.33 13.70 17.59
CA VAL A 204 15.67 14.02 16.19
C VAL A 204 14.46 14.63 15.49
N LEU A 205 13.28 14.03 15.62
CA LEU A 205 12.04 14.55 15.04
C LEU A 205 11.73 15.96 15.55
N ALA A 206 11.77 16.19 16.86
CA ALA A 206 11.49 17.51 17.46
C ALA A 206 12.47 18.60 16.99
N ALA A 207 13.68 18.25 16.58
CA ALA A 207 14.65 19.17 15.99
C ALA A 207 14.35 19.50 14.50
N HIS A 208 13.50 18.74 13.83
CA HIS A 208 13.17 18.87 12.41
C HIS A 208 11.65 18.93 12.15
N PRO A 209 10.87 19.80 12.83
CA PRO A 209 9.40 19.79 12.72
C PRO A 209 8.86 20.23 11.35
N ALA A 210 9.71 20.75 10.46
CA ALA A 210 9.34 21.14 9.10
C ALA A 210 9.57 20.02 8.06
N THR A 211 10.18 18.89 8.45
CA THR A 211 10.34 17.72 7.57
C THR A 211 9.21 16.70 7.78
N GLN A 212 9.27 15.60 7.05
CA GLN A 212 8.33 14.48 7.17
C GLN A 212 9.09 13.18 7.41
N VAL A 213 8.48 12.29 8.20
CA VAL A 213 8.88 10.88 8.25
C VAL A 213 8.37 10.22 6.97
N VAL A 214 9.26 9.53 6.26
CA VAL A 214 8.95 8.77 5.04
C VAL A 214 9.17 7.29 5.32
N VAL A 215 8.09 6.51 5.32
CA VAL A 215 8.10 5.05 5.47
C VAL A 215 7.81 4.44 4.11
N LYS A 216 8.70 3.57 3.60
CA LYS A 216 8.42 2.73 2.44
C LYS A 216 8.24 1.29 2.88
N ILE A 217 7.11 0.68 2.56
CA ILE A 217 6.79 -0.72 2.83
C ILE A 217 6.77 -1.45 1.49
N ASP A 218 7.68 -2.41 1.34
CA ASP A 218 7.74 -3.28 0.17
C ASP A 218 6.89 -4.53 0.43
N THR A 219 6.05 -4.86 -0.54
CA THR A 219 5.15 -6.02 -0.51
C THR A 219 5.20 -6.80 -1.81
N LYS A 220 4.69 -8.03 -1.81
CA LYS A 220 4.35 -8.79 -3.01
C LYS A 220 2.87 -9.13 -3.00
N VAL A 221 2.23 -9.06 -4.16
CA VAL A 221 0.82 -9.41 -4.27
C VAL A 221 0.67 -10.92 -4.46
N ASN A 222 -0.12 -11.57 -3.61
CA ASN A 222 -0.26 -13.03 -3.58
C ASN A 222 -1.58 -13.55 -4.16
N ALA A 223 -2.58 -12.67 -4.36
CA ALA A 223 -3.87 -13.03 -4.93
C ALA A 223 -4.52 -11.88 -5.72
N VAL A 224 -5.40 -12.22 -6.66
CA VAL A 224 -6.11 -11.23 -7.48
C VAL A 224 -7.13 -10.41 -6.68
N GLY A 225 -7.44 -9.22 -7.20
CA GLY A 225 -8.47 -8.32 -6.71
C GLY A 225 -8.03 -6.87 -6.68
N GLU A 226 -8.98 -6.03 -6.31
CA GLU A 226 -8.74 -4.64 -5.94
C GLU A 226 -8.27 -4.59 -4.49
N ILE A 227 -7.03 -4.17 -4.26
CA ILE A 227 -6.38 -4.19 -2.95
C ILE A 227 -6.23 -2.75 -2.49
N VAL A 228 -7.09 -2.37 -1.55
CA VAL A 228 -7.08 -1.05 -0.92
C VAL A 228 -6.13 -1.07 0.27
N ASN A 229 -5.34 -0.01 0.43
CA ASN A 229 -4.42 0.12 1.54
C ASN A 229 -4.46 1.54 2.14
N THR A 230 -4.43 1.63 3.47
CA THR A 230 -4.43 2.87 4.25
C THR A 230 -3.34 2.80 5.33
N ALA A 231 -2.97 3.92 5.92
CA ALA A 231 -2.07 3.96 7.07
C ALA A 231 -2.54 4.97 8.11
N LEU A 232 -2.07 4.79 9.33
CA LEU A 232 -2.35 5.63 10.49
C LEU A 232 -1.07 6.33 10.94
N LEU A 233 -1.16 7.62 11.20
CA LEU A 233 -0.12 8.38 11.90
C LEU A 233 -0.55 8.58 13.36
N TYR A 234 0.28 8.19 14.31
CA TYR A 234 0.06 8.50 15.71
C TYR A 234 1.07 9.56 16.15
N PRO A 235 0.70 10.85 16.17
CA PRO A 235 1.65 11.94 16.35
C PRO A 235 2.05 12.19 17.82
N ASN A 236 1.38 11.54 18.77
CA ASN A 236 1.63 11.66 20.21
C ASN A 236 1.19 10.41 20.97
N ALA A 237 1.65 10.23 22.20
CA ALA A 237 1.34 9.06 23.01
C ALA A 237 -0.15 8.93 23.35
N ALA A 238 -0.86 10.05 23.53
CA ALA A 238 -2.29 10.04 23.83
C ALA A 238 -3.12 9.41 22.69
N SER A 239 -2.70 9.61 21.44
CA SER A 239 -3.37 9.02 20.27
C SER A 239 -3.28 7.49 20.20
N PHE A 240 -2.32 6.86 20.89
CA PHE A 240 -2.00 5.42 20.71
C PHE A 240 -3.14 4.48 21.08
N ASN A 241 -4.03 4.92 21.97
CA ASN A 241 -5.15 4.14 22.50
C ASN A 241 -6.51 4.68 22.04
N VAL A 242 -6.51 5.61 21.09
CA VAL A 242 -7.73 6.23 20.56
C VAL A 242 -7.99 5.65 19.17
N GLN A 243 -9.24 5.24 18.93
CA GLN A 243 -9.65 4.73 17.62
C GLN A 243 -9.60 5.84 16.56
N PRO A 244 -9.17 5.53 15.31
CA PRO A 244 -9.22 6.48 14.22
C PRO A 244 -10.63 7.06 14.03
N GLY A 245 -10.72 8.36 13.74
CA GLY A 245 -11.99 9.07 13.58
C GLY A 245 -12.61 9.63 14.88
N ASN A 246 -12.16 9.17 16.05
CA ASN A 246 -12.54 9.80 17.32
C ASN A 246 -11.67 11.03 17.62
N PRO A 247 -12.18 12.01 18.41
CA PRO A 247 -11.36 13.14 18.88
C PRO A 247 -10.07 12.68 19.55
N GLY A 248 -8.95 13.30 19.17
CA GLY A 248 -7.60 12.93 19.61
C GLY A 248 -7.05 11.62 19.01
N GLY A 249 -7.79 10.98 18.10
CA GLY A 249 -7.34 9.81 17.37
C GLY A 249 -6.27 10.12 16.31
N PRO A 250 -5.59 9.08 15.80
CA PRO A 250 -4.68 9.20 14.67
C PRO A 250 -5.43 9.66 13.40
N PRO A 251 -4.85 10.50 12.52
CA PRO A 251 -5.37 10.66 11.19
C PRO A 251 -5.09 9.40 10.35
N VAL A 252 -5.97 9.17 9.39
CA VAL A 252 -5.88 8.07 8.42
C VAL A 252 -5.51 8.66 7.07
N THR A 253 -4.62 8.00 6.33
CA THR A 253 -4.36 8.38 4.94
C THR A 253 -5.62 8.18 4.10
N PRO A 254 -5.79 8.95 3.01
CA PRO A 254 -6.70 8.53 1.94
C PRO A 254 -6.33 7.10 1.47
N PRO A 255 -7.32 6.30 1.06
CA PRO A 255 -7.06 4.97 0.51
C PRO A 255 -6.31 5.07 -0.82
N VAL A 256 -5.30 4.23 -0.98
CA VAL A 256 -4.64 3.96 -2.27
C VAL A 256 -4.90 2.51 -2.66
N ILE A 257 -4.91 2.23 -3.96
CA ILE A 257 -5.36 0.93 -4.47
C ILE A 257 -4.44 0.42 -5.58
N THR A 258 -4.16 -0.88 -5.53
CA THR A 258 -3.56 -1.64 -6.64
C THR A 258 -4.57 -2.68 -7.14
N LYS A 259 -4.56 -3.01 -8.43
CA LYS A 259 -5.61 -3.83 -9.06
C LYS A 259 -5.04 -4.98 -9.87
N TRP A 260 -5.55 -6.17 -9.58
CA TRP A 260 -5.05 -7.45 -10.09
C TRP A 260 -6.20 -8.32 -10.57
N GLY A 261 -6.03 -8.93 -11.73
CA GLY A 261 -7.13 -9.60 -12.41
C GLY A 261 -6.74 -10.92 -13.05
N SER A 262 -7.74 -11.48 -13.71
CA SER A 262 -7.63 -12.67 -14.53
C SER A 262 -8.31 -12.42 -15.87
N MET A 263 -8.10 -13.30 -16.82
CA MET A 263 -8.87 -13.40 -18.06
C MET A 263 -9.22 -14.85 -18.35
N THR A 264 -10.31 -15.09 -19.05
CA THR A 264 -10.68 -16.41 -19.58
C THR A 264 -10.72 -16.36 -21.10
N VAL A 265 -9.99 -17.27 -21.73
CA VAL A 265 -9.98 -17.49 -23.17
C VAL A 265 -10.84 -18.69 -23.51
N GLN A 266 -11.73 -18.55 -24.48
CA GLN A 266 -12.43 -19.67 -25.12
C GLN A 266 -11.74 -20.03 -26.43
N LYS A 267 -11.19 -21.22 -26.49
CA LYS A 267 -10.61 -21.83 -27.69
C LYS A 267 -11.70 -22.51 -28.50
N VAL A 268 -11.76 -22.21 -29.80
CA VAL A 268 -12.76 -22.78 -30.72
C VAL A 268 -12.18 -23.18 -32.06
N ASP A 269 -12.92 -24.03 -32.77
CA ASP A 269 -12.71 -24.37 -34.18
C ASP A 269 -13.32 -23.30 -35.11
N GLU A 270 -13.31 -23.58 -36.42
CA GLU A 270 -13.86 -22.66 -37.40
C GLU A 270 -15.37 -22.46 -37.33
N ASN A 271 -16.09 -23.36 -36.67
CA ASN A 271 -17.54 -23.36 -36.53
C ASN A 271 -17.99 -22.88 -35.13
N GLY A 272 -17.03 -22.53 -34.25
CA GLY A 272 -17.30 -22.09 -32.89
C GLY A 272 -17.42 -23.22 -31.86
N ALA A 273 -17.13 -24.47 -32.24
CA ALA A 273 -17.09 -25.58 -31.29
C ALA A 273 -15.83 -25.51 -30.42
N ALA A 274 -15.96 -25.82 -29.14
CA ALA A 274 -14.86 -25.77 -28.19
C ALA A 274 -13.72 -26.75 -28.55
N LEU A 275 -12.47 -26.29 -28.44
CA LEU A 275 -11.28 -27.12 -28.69
C LEU A 275 -10.44 -27.28 -27.42
N SER A 276 -10.11 -28.53 -27.08
CA SER A 276 -9.20 -28.85 -25.98
C SER A 276 -7.79 -29.18 -26.47
N GLY A 277 -6.80 -29.16 -25.57
CA GLY A 277 -5.44 -29.60 -25.87
C GLY A 277 -4.53 -28.54 -26.49
N ALA A 278 -5.05 -27.35 -26.79
CA ALA A 278 -4.21 -26.19 -27.06
C ALA A 278 -3.42 -25.80 -25.80
N GLN A 279 -2.27 -25.16 -25.97
CA GLN A 279 -1.49 -24.59 -24.87
C GLN A 279 -1.03 -23.19 -25.22
N PHE A 280 -1.12 -22.29 -24.24
CA PHE A 280 -0.75 -20.88 -24.40
C PHE A 280 0.35 -20.48 -23.43
N SER A 281 1.13 -19.48 -23.83
CA SER A 281 2.02 -18.71 -22.97
C SER A 281 1.65 -17.24 -23.04
N VAL A 282 1.93 -16.50 -21.97
CA VAL A 282 1.59 -15.08 -21.83
C VAL A 282 2.86 -14.27 -21.75
N TYR A 283 2.89 -13.11 -22.39
CA TYR A 283 4.07 -12.26 -22.51
C TYR A 283 3.73 -10.79 -22.23
N PRO A 284 4.69 -10.00 -21.71
CA PRO A 284 4.48 -8.59 -21.41
C PRO A 284 4.57 -7.69 -22.65
N THR A 285 5.15 -8.18 -23.76
CA THR A 285 5.32 -7.42 -25.00
C THR A 285 5.09 -8.30 -26.24
N GLU A 286 4.75 -7.66 -27.36
CA GLU A 286 4.58 -8.35 -28.64
C GLU A 286 5.89 -8.99 -29.13
N ALA A 287 7.01 -8.29 -28.93
CA ALA A 287 8.32 -8.75 -29.34
C ALA A 287 8.70 -10.04 -28.61
N ASP A 288 8.49 -10.08 -27.30
CA ASP A 288 8.69 -11.27 -26.46
C ASP A 288 7.80 -12.43 -26.91
N ALA A 289 6.52 -12.14 -27.20
CA ALA A 289 5.56 -13.16 -27.65
C ALA A 289 5.94 -13.76 -29.02
N LYS A 290 6.39 -12.93 -29.96
CA LYS A 290 6.87 -13.39 -31.28
C LYS A 290 8.19 -14.17 -31.19
N ALA A 291 9.06 -13.80 -30.25
CA ALA A 291 10.34 -14.46 -30.03
C ALA A 291 10.23 -15.73 -29.15
N GLY A 292 9.14 -15.89 -28.41
CA GLY A 292 9.00 -16.95 -27.40
C GLY A 292 9.94 -16.78 -26.21
N THR A 293 10.29 -15.54 -25.86
CA THR A 293 11.23 -15.20 -24.77
C THR A 293 10.52 -14.45 -23.66
N ASN A 294 10.99 -14.55 -22.41
CA ASN A 294 10.43 -13.81 -21.26
C ASN A 294 8.93 -14.06 -21.00
N ALA A 295 8.47 -15.31 -21.15
CA ALA A 295 7.12 -15.70 -20.78
C ALA A 295 6.84 -15.37 -19.30
N ILE A 296 5.68 -14.77 -19.03
CA ILE A 296 5.21 -14.44 -17.69
C ILE A 296 4.98 -15.76 -16.94
N THR A 297 5.66 -15.91 -15.81
CA THR A 297 5.50 -17.07 -14.92
C THR A 297 4.41 -16.80 -13.90
N LEU A 298 3.27 -17.49 -14.02
CA LEU A 298 2.13 -17.38 -13.09
C LEU A 298 1.99 -18.69 -12.32
N GLY A 299 1.99 -18.63 -10.98
CA GLY A 299 1.91 -19.84 -10.14
C GLY A 299 3.03 -20.86 -10.39
N GLY A 300 4.21 -20.39 -10.85
CA GLY A 300 5.33 -21.25 -11.21
C GLY A 300 5.29 -21.84 -12.63
N GLN A 301 4.25 -21.51 -13.43
CA GLN A 301 4.05 -22.05 -14.77
C GLN A 301 4.12 -20.94 -15.82
N THR A 302 4.63 -21.26 -17.01
CA THR A 302 4.64 -20.38 -18.20
C THR A 302 3.76 -20.89 -19.34
N VAL A 303 3.24 -22.11 -19.21
CA VAL A 303 2.40 -22.78 -20.21
C VAL A 303 1.08 -23.18 -19.56
N PHE A 304 -0.01 -22.75 -20.18
CA PHE A 304 -1.37 -22.92 -19.68
C PHE A 304 -2.17 -23.75 -20.68
N ALA A 305 -2.63 -24.91 -20.26
CA ALA A 305 -3.37 -25.83 -21.11
C ALA A 305 -4.86 -25.46 -21.15
N VAL A 306 -5.44 -25.55 -22.35
CA VAL A 306 -6.87 -25.44 -22.55
C VAL A 306 -7.58 -26.72 -22.10
N ASP A 307 -8.60 -26.56 -21.27
CA ASP A 307 -9.36 -27.64 -20.67
C ASP A 307 -10.32 -28.33 -21.66
N ALA A 308 -11.09 -29.31 -21.16
CA ALA A 308 -12.03 -30.08 -21.97
C ALA A 308 -13.23 -29.25 -22.48
N ASN A 309 -13.54 -28.11 -21.84
CA ASN A 309 -14.59 -27.17 -22.27
C ASN A 309 -14.06 -26.13 -23.28
N GLY A 310 -12.79 -26.27 -23.68
CA GLY A 310 -12.12 -25.32 -24.55
C GLY A 310 -11.77 -24.02 -23.84
N GLN A 311 -11.66 -24.00 -22.51
CA GLN A 311 -11.36 -22.78 -21.76
C GLN A 311 -9.97 -22.84 -21.11
N VAL A 312 -9.36 -21.67 -20.98
CA VAL A 312 -8.19 -21.47 -20.12
C VAL A 312 -8.34 -20.12 -19.42
N THR A 313 -8.18 -20.12 -18.09
CA THR A 313 -8.16 -18.88 -17.30
C THR A 313 -6.72 -18.56 -16.93
N ILE A 314 -6.28 -17.36 -17.32
CA ILE A 314 -4.98 -16.79 -16.97
C ILE A 314 -5.22 -15.84 -15.81
N SER A 315 -4.68 -16.16 -14.63
CA SER A 315 -4.90 -15.38 -13.41
C SER A 315 -3.60 -14.78 -12.89
N GLY A 316 -3.70 -13.58 -12.32
CA GLY A 316 -2.61 -12.96 -11.58
C GLY A 316 -1.82 -11.93 -12.38
N LEU A 317 -2.51 -11.13 -13.19
CA LEU A 317 -1.92 -10.04 -13.97
C LEU A 317 -2.38 -8.68 -13.40
N ARG A 318 -1.52 -7.66 -13.47
CA ARG A 318 -1.92 -6.28 -13.11
C ARG A 318 -2.94 -5.75 -14.13
N TYR A 319 -3.89 -4.95 -13.67
CA TYR A 319 -4.80 -4.22 -14.57
C TYR A 319 -4.00 -3.34 -15.53
N SER A 320 -4.35 -3.41 -16.81
CA SER A 320 -3.76 -2.68 -17.91
C SER A 320 -3.93 -1.17 -17.77
N ASP A 321 -5.10 -0.75 -17.27
CA ASP A 321 -5.57 0.64 -17.18
C ASP A 321 -5.42 1.24 -15.77
N TRP A 322 -4.63 0.61 -14.88
CA TRP A 322 -4.43 1.09 -13.51
C TRP A 322 -3.01 0.91 -13.00
N ALA A 323 -2.33 2.02 -12.67
CA ALA A 323 -0.97 2.02 -12.12
C ALA A 323 -0.78 3.15 -11.11
N ASN A 324 0.11 2.96 -10.15
CA ASN A 324 0.49 3.91 -9.10
C ASN A 324 -0.72 4.55 -8.38
N GLY A 325 -1.78 3.77 -8.18
CA GLY A 325 -2.99 4.21 -7.50
C GLY A 325 -3.93 5.09 -8.34
N VAL A 326 -3.72 5.18 -9.64
CA VAL A 326 -4.53 6.00 -10.56
C VAL A 326 -4.86 5.24 -11.85
N ALA A 327 -5.90 5.70 -12.55
CA ALA A 327 -6.21 5.22 -13.89
C ALA A 327 -5.14 5.71 -14.89
N VAL A 328 -4.79 4.86 -15.86
CA VAL A 328 -3.84 5.17 -16.94
C VAL A 328 -4.47 4.85 -18.29
N ALA A 329 -4.26 5.69 -19.30
CA ALA A 329 -4.80 5.47 -20.64
C ALA A 329 -3.80 4.73 -21.54
N PRO A 330 -4.27 4.10 -22.64
CA PRO A 330 -3.37 3.48 -23.62
C PRO A 330 -2.31 4.47 -24.12
N GLY A 331 -1.03 4.08 -24.00
CA GLY A 331 0.12 4.91 -24.37
C GLY A 331 0.74 5.70 -23.23
N ASP A 332 0.06 5.83 -22.09
CA ASP A 332 0.63 6.46 -20.89
C ASP A 332 1.65 5.55 -20.20
N ALA A 333 2.58 6.17 -19.45
CA ALA A 333 3.48 5.43 -18.58
C ALA A 333 2.70 4.62 -17.55
N GLY A 334 2.99 3.32 -17.44
CA GLY A 334 2.29 2.39 -16.56
C GLY A 334 1.08 1.70 -17.20
N TYR A 335 0.70 2.02 -18.44
CA TYR A 335 -0.26 1.18 -19.17
C TYR A 335 0.40 -0.15 -19.59
N GLN A 336 -0.25 -1.29 -19.31
CA GLN A 336 0.32 -2.62 -19.60
C GLN A 336 -0.60 -3.45 -20.49
N THR A 337 -0.17 -3.67 -21.72
CA THR A 337 -0.79 -4.63 -22.65
C THR A 337 -0.16 -6.01 -22.49
N TYR A 338 -0.93 -7.08 -22.67
CA TYR A 338 -0.40 -8.45 -22.64
C TYR A 338 -0.58 -9.15 -23.99
N TRP A 339 0.20 -10.19 -24.20
CA TRP A 339 0.19 -10.96 -25.45
C TRP A 339 0.09 -12.45 -25.16
N LEU A 340 -0.88 -13.10 -25.79
CA LEU A 340 -1.14 -14.53 -25.70
C LEU A 340 -0.55 -15.22 -26.94
N ALA A 341 0.45 -16.08 -26.76
CA ALA A 341 0.99 -16.88 -27.87
C ALA A 341 0.54 -18.33 -27.71
N GLU A 342 0.01 -18.91 -28.78
CA GLU A 342 -0.26 -20.35 -28.84
C GLU A 342 1.06 -21.10 -29.05
N VAL A 343 1.45 -21.89 -28.06
CA VAL A 343 2.70 -22.68 -28.09
C VAL A 343 2.46 -24.11 -28.53
N LYS A 344 1.20 -24.55 -28.55
CA LYS A 344 0.77 -25.84 -29.08
C LYS A 344 -0.69 -25.76 -29.53
N ALA A 345 -0.93 -26.03 -30.81
CA ALA A 345 -2.29 -26.15 -31.34
C ALA A 345 -2.95 -27.48 -30.91
N PRO A 346 -4.29 -27.56 -30.86
CA PRO A 346 -5.03 -28.80 -30.77
C PRO A 346 -4.67 -29.78 -31.91
N THR A 347 -4.80 -31.08 -31.66
CA THR A 347 -4.57 -32.10 -32.68
C THR A 347 -5.47 -31.87 -33.90
N GLY A 348 -4.87 -31.76 -35.09
CA GLY A 348 -5.60 -31.56 -36.34
C GLY A 348 -5.83 -30.09 -36.71
N TYR A 349 -5.22 -29.14 -36.01
CA TYR A 349 -5.29 -27.70 -36.26
C TYR A 349 -3.91 -27.09 -36.48
N GLU A 350 -3.86 -25.95 -37.16
CA GLU A 350 -2.65 -25.13 -37.31
C GLU A 350 -2.43 -24.23 -36.10
N LEU A 351 -1.16 -23.96 -35.79
CA LEU A 351 -0.77 -22.93 -34.83
C LEU A 351 -1.21 -21.54 -35.31
N LEU A 352 -1.58 -20.67 -34.38
CA LEU A 352 -1.73 -19.25 -34.67
C LEU A 352 -0.43 -18.67 -35.25
N ALA A 353 -0.57 -17.92 -36.35
CA ALA A 353 0.57 -17.29 -37.02
C ALA A 353 1.14 -16.09 -36.24
N GLN A 354 0.36 -15.48 -35.36
CA GLN A 354 0.75 -14.33 -34.55
C GLN A 354 0.16 -14.43 -33.14
N PRO A 355 0.85 -13.87 -32.12
CA PRO A 355 0.27 -13.69 -30.80
C PRO A 355 -0.95 -12.78 -30.82
N VAL A 356 -1.84 -12.94 -29.84
CA VAL A 356 -3.07 -12.16 -29.69
C VAL A 356 -2.91 -11.15 -28.56
N GLU A 357 -3.15 -9.88 -28.86
CA GLU A 357 -3.14 -8.80 -27.86
C GLU A 357 -4.37 -8.90 -26.94
N PHE A 358 -4.18 -8.62 -25.64
CA PHE A 358 -5.30 -8.48 -24.69
C PHE A 358 -4.96 -7.53 -23.53
N THR A 359 -6.01 -7.14 -22.81
CA THR A 359 -5.92 -6.28 -21.62
C THR A 359 -6.64 -6.90 -20.43
N ILE A 360 -6.23 -6.49 -19.24
CA ILE A 360 -6.87 -6.83 -17.97
C ILE A 360 -7.50 -5.57 -17.41
N THR A 361 -8.80 -5.56 -17.21
CA THR A 361 -9.55 -4.40 -16.69
C THR A 361 -10.62 -4.88 -15.72
N ALA A 362 -11.38 -3.95 -15.14
CA ALA A 362 -12.54 -4.31 -14.31
C ALA A 362 -13.61 -5.11 -15.06
N ALA A 363 -13.67 -5.01 -16.40
CA ALA A 363 -14.64 -5.76 -17.20
C ALA A 363 -14.24 -7.25 -17.34
N THR A 364 -12.94 -7.55 -17.28
CA THR A 364 -12.41 -8.89 -17.50
C THR A 364 -12.92 -9.85 -16.41
N THR A 365 -13.34 -11.05 -16.79
CA THR A 365 -13.96 -12.12 -15.98
C THR A 365 -15.32 -11.82 -15.32
N THR A 366 -15.85 -10.60 -15.43
CA THR A 366 -17.25 -10.32 -15.06
C THR A 366 -18.24 -11.04 -15.99
N VAL A 367 -17.82 -11.32 -17.23
CA VAL A 367 -18.64 -11.89 -18.31
C VAL A 367 -18.36 -13.38 -18.59
N GLY A 368 -17.50 -14.03 -17.79
CA GLY A 368 -17.15 -15.45 -17.91
C GLY A 368 -16.06 -15.73 -18.97
N VAL A 369 -16.32 -15.38 -20.23
CA VAL A 369 -15.36 -15.50 -21.35
C VAL A 369 -14.99 -14.10 -21.85
N ASP A 370 -13.71 -13.78 -21.86
CA ASP A 370 -13.21 -12.44 -22.20
C ASP A 370 -12.74 -12.34 -23.65
N MET A 371 -12.29 -13.46 -24.22
CA MET A 371 -11.78 -13.52 -25.57
C MET A 371 -12.01 -14.91 -26.18
N THR A 372 -12.34 -14.93 -27.46
CA THR A 372 -12.41 -16.17 -28.25
C THR A 372 -11.21 -16.27 -29.18
N VAL A 373 -10.49 -17.38 -29.13
CA VAL A 373 -9.34 -17.67 -30.00
C VAL A 373 -9.69 -18.86 -30.89
N LYS A 374 -9.65 -18.63 -32.20
CA LYS A 374 -10.07 -19.59 -33.23
C LYS A 374 -8.86 -20.14 -33.98
N ASP A 375 -8.78 -21.47 -34.09
CA ASP A 375 -7.84 -22.10 -35.03
C ASP A 375 -8.48 -22.48 -36.34
N VAL A 376 -7.62 -22.70 -37.31
CA VAL A 376 -7.96 -23.29 -38.59
C VAL A 376 -7.52 -24.76 -38.62
N PRO A 377 -8.26 -25.65 -39.27
CA PRO A 377 -7.85 -27.04 -39.45
C PRO A 377 -6.48 -27.16 -40.11
N ALA A 378 -5.77 -28.24 -39.83
CA ALA A 378 -4.46 -28.53 -40.40
C ALA A 378 -4.47 -28.42 -41.93
N ASN A 379 -3.39 -27.87 -42.47
CA ASN A 379 -3.22 -27.46 -43.86
C ASN A 379 -4.30 -26.47 -44.34
N ALA A 380 -4.85 -25.65 -43.44
CA ALA A 380 -5.99 -24.79 -43.69
C ALA A 380 -7.21 -25.54 -44.29
N GLY A 381 -7.34 -26.83 -43.98
CA GLY A 381 -8.37 -27.72 -44.55
C GLY A 381 -8.06 -28.28 -45.93
N PHE A 382 -6.92 -27.93 -46.54
CA PHE A 382 -6.48 -28.51 -47.81
C PHE A 382 -5.95 -29.95 -47.61
N GLN A 383 -6.28 -30.84 -48.55
CA GLN A 383 -5.64 -32.15 -48.58
C GLN A 383 -4.26 -32.02 -49.24
N LEU A 384 -3.20 -32.11 -48.45
CA LEU A 384 -1.86 -32.24 -49.02
C LEU A 384 -1.80 -33.54 -49.85
N PRO A 385 -1.31 -33.49 -51.10
CA PRO A 385 -1.08 -34.71 -51.85
C PRO A 385 -0.01 -35.52 -51.11
N LEU A 386 -0.41 -36.66 -50.54
CA LEU A 386 0.51 -37.65 -49.99
C LEU A 386 1.41 -38.13 -51.13
N THR A 387 2.62 -37.59 -51.24
CA THR A 387 3.64 -38.05 -52.20
C THR A 387 4.25 -39.41 -51.82
N GLY A 388 3.65 -40.12 -50.86
CA GLY A 388 3.93 -41.49 -50.47
C GLY A 388 2.78 -42.47 -50.74
N GLY A 389 1.93 -42.21 -51.74
CA GLY A 389 0.78 -43.07 -52.05
C GLY A 389 1.17 -44.54 -52.24
N LYS A 390 0.25 -45.45 -51.88
CA LYS A 390 0.39 -46.93 -51.90
C LYS A 390 0.93 -47.54 -53.23
N GLY A 391 1.04 -46.75 -54.30
CA GLY A 391 1.64 -47.14 -55.59
C GLY A 391 3.17 -47.14 -55.64
N ILE A 392 3.89 -46.56 -54.67
CA ILE A 392 5.38 -46.60 -54.66
C ILE A 392 5.91 -48.04 -54.50
N TRP A 393 5.15 -48.91 -53.81
CA TRP A 393 5.50 -50.33 -53.66
C TRP A 393 5.58 -51.09 -55.00
N LEU A 394 4.80 -50.69 -56.02
CA LEU A 394 4.90 -51.28 -57.36
C LEU A 394 6.25 -51.01 -58.01
N TYR A 395 6.86 -49.84 -57.78
CA TYR A 395 8.19 -49.51 -58.30
C TYR A 395 9.30 -50.29 -57.57
N TYR A 396 9.18 -50.53 -56.27
CA TYR A 396 10.12 -51.39 -55.54
C TYR A 396 10.05 -52.86 -55.99
N ILE A 397 8.83 -53.39 -56.20
CA ILE A 397 8.63 -54.75 -56.72
C ILE A 397 9.16 -54.86 -58.16
N GLY A 398 8.86 -53.88 -59.02
CA GLY A 398 9.37 -53.83 -60.39
C GLY A 398 10.90 -53.74 -60.45
N GLY A 399 11.51 -52.91 -59.59
CA GLY A 399 12.97 -52.78 -59.47
C GLY A 399 13.64 -54.06 -59.00
N ALA A 400 13.06 -54.75 -58.01
CA ALA A 400 13.56 -56.04 -57.52
C ALA A 400 13.46 -57.15 -58.60
N LEU A 401 12.38 -57.17 -59.38
CA LEU A 401 12.22 -58.11 -60.50
C LEU A 401 13.25 -57.88 -61.61
N LEU A 402 13.55 -56.61 -61.95
CA LEU A 402 14.57 -56.27 -62.94
C LEU A 402 15.98 -56.66 -62.48
N LEU A 403 16.31 -56.42 -61.21
CA LEU A 403 17.59 -56.85 -60.62
C LEU A 403 17.70 -58.38 -60.56
N GLY A 404 16.61 -59.08 -60.22
CA GLY A 404 16.55 -60.54 -60.25
C GLY A 404 16.73 -61.13 -61.65
N ALA A 405 16.09 -60.54 -62.66
CA ALA A 405 16.25 -60.96 -64.06
C ALA A 405 17.68 -60.74 -64.57
N ALA A 406 18.31 -59.60 -64.23
CA ALA A 406 19.70 -59.32 -64.57
C ALA A 406 20.66 -60.32 -63.92
N LEU A 407 20.42 -60.69 -62.66
CA LEU A 407 21.22 -61.68 -61.94
C LEU A 407 21.10 -63.08 -62.60
N VAL A 408 19.89 -63.53 -62.91
CA VAL A 408 19.65 -64.83 -63.56
C VAL A 408 20.28 -64.89 -64.96
N LEU A 409 20.18 -63.80 -65.74
CA LEU A 409 20.84 -63.70 -67.04
C LEU A 409 22.37 -63.72 -66.91
N SER A 410 22.94 -63.07 -65.89
CA SER A 410 24.39 -63.08 -65.64
C SER A 410 24.91 -64.46 -65.23
N ILE A 411 24.14 -65.23 -64.46
CA ILE A 411 24.49 -66.59 -64.02
C ILE A 411 24.40 -67.56 -65.21
N ARG A 412 23.35 -67.48 -66.04
CA ARG A 412 23.23 -68.30 -67.27
C ARG A 412 24.34 -68.01 -68.27
N ARG A 413 24.79 -66.76 -68.39
CA ARG A 413 25.89 -66.38 -69.30
C ARG A 413 27.25 -66.90 -68.82
N ARG A 414 27.43 -67.11 -67.51
CA ARG A 414 28.64 -67.75 -66.94
C ARG A 414 28.63 -69.28 -67.00
N GLN A 415 27.47 -69.91 -67.16
CA GLN A 415 27.35 -71.37 -67.32
C GLN A 415 27.51 -71.82 -68.79
N ASN A 416 27.41 -70.90 -69.74
CA ASN A 416 27.53 -71.15 -71.18
C ASN A 416 28.81 -70.54 -71.80
N ALA A 417 29.81 -70.19 -70.99
CA ALA A 417 31.08 -69.60 -71.40
C ALA A 417 32.27 -70.47 -70.99
#